data_AF-A0A8X6GAS9-F1
#
_entry.id   AF-A0A8X6GAS9-F1
#
_cell.length_a   1.000
_cell.length_b   1.000
_cell.length_c   1.000
_cell.angle_alpha   90.00
_cell.angle_beta   90.00
_cell.angle_gamma   90.00
#
_symmetry.space_group_name_H-M   'P 1'
#
loop_
_entity.id
_entity.type
_entity.pdbx_description
1 polymer ?
#
loop_
_entity_poly.entity_id
_entity_poly.type
_entity_poly.pdbx_seq_one_letter_code
_entity_poly.pdbx_strand_id
1 'polypeptide(L)'
;KLYIPAIWQAPLRPAEEKYPVIVFSHGLSGWRTSYSSLCLELASYGFVVAAVEHRDYSASASFYKKQVRMSTSGTNPGANLSDLDDLLNDQSDYESSDLLEGKWDPSQGVQDVGPFCHAKEWMLYQRATKENESRLRSRQLKYRAKECMEVLDLLEDLNKGRYVANVLESNFDSGMFYDQLDLKKAFFIGHSFGGATGVLCLATELRFK
;
A
#
# COMPACT_ATOMS: atom_id res chain seq x y z
N LYS A 1 -27.09 -2.41 7.68
CA LYS A 1 -25.79 -1.86 7.20
C LYS A 1 -24.83 -1.87 8.38
N LEU A 2 -23.64 -2.44 8.22
CA LEU A 2 -22.61 -2.45 9.26
C LEU A 2 -21.80 -1.15 9.17
N TYR A 3 -21.58 -0.49 10.30
CA TYR A 3 -20.82 0.75 10.38
C TYR A 3 -19.69 0.63 11.41
N ILE A 4 -18.58 1.30 11.13
CA ILE A 4 -17.46 1.48 12.07
C ILE A 4 -17.71 2.81 12.80
N PRO A 5 -17.66 2.86 14.14
CA PRO A 5 -17.97 4.08 14.90
C PRO A 5 -16.80 5.08 14.87
N ALA A 6 -16.49 5.58 13.67
CA ALA A 6 -15.56 6.67 13.42
C ALA A 6 -16.21 7.71 12.49
N ILE A 7 -15.82 8.97 12.68
CA ILE A 7 -16.24 10.06 11.80
C ILE A 7 -15.38 10.00 10.53
N TRP A 8 -16.00 9.66 9.42
CA TRP A 8 -15.32 9.55 8.14
C TRP A 8 -14.83 10.92 7.63
N GLN A 9 -13.55 11.00 7.25
CA GLN A 9 -12.88 12.23 6.76
C GLN A 9 -12.98 13.44 7.69
N ALA A 10 -13.14 13.21 9.00
CA ALA A 10 -12.98 14.30 9.97
C ALA A 10 -11.55 14.86 9.90
N PRO A 11 -11.36 16.18 10.08
CA PRO A 11 -10.03 16.74 10.23
C PRO A 11 -9.33 16.12 11.45
N LEU A 12 -8.01 15.98 11.36
CA LEU A 12 -7.22 15.62 12.54
C LEU A 12 -7.39 16.70 13.61
N ARG A 13 -7.67 16.29 14.84
CA ARG A 13 -7.68 17.22 15.98
C ARG A 13 -6.27 17.79 16.14
N PRO A 14 -6.08 19.12 16.22
CA PRO A 14 -4.76 19.68 16.50
C PRO A 14 -4.18 19.09 17.79
N ALA A 15 -2.93 18.65 17.71
CA ALA A 15 -2.19 18.08 18.81
C ALA A 15 -1.87 19.15 19.87
N GLU A 16 -2.31 18.94 21.12
CA GLU A 16 -1.72 19.63 22.28
C GLU A 16 -0.30 19.08 22.53
N GLU A 17 -0.16 17.77 22.39
CA GLU A 17 1.11 17.04 22.30
C GLU A 17 1.08 16.14 21.05
N LYS A 18 2.22 16.00 20.38
CA LYS A 18 2.33 15.22 19.13
C LYS A 18 1.89 13.78 19.34
N TYR A 19 1.11 13.26 18.40
CA TYR A 19 0.50 11.94 18.47
C TYR A 19 1.56 10.84 18.29
N PRO A 20 1.70 9.89 19.24
CA PRO A 20 2.43 8.65 18.96
C PRO A 20 1.76 7.88 17.82
N VAL A 21 2.55 7.13 17.06
CA VAL A 21 2.07 6.41 15.88
C VAL A 21 2.13 4.90 16.07
N ILE A 22 1.15 4.19 15.52
CA ILE A 22 1.09 2.74 15.51
C ILE A 22 0.95 2.28 14.06
N VAL A 23 1.87 1.43 13.60
CA VAL A 23 1.67 0.67 12.36
C VAL A 23 1.01 -0.66 12.72
N PHE A 24 -0.17 -0.92 12.16
CA PHE A 24 -0.93 -2.13 12.41
C PHE A 24 -0.92 -3.08 11.21
N SER A 25 -0.55 -4.35 11.43
CA SER A 25 -0.53 -5.39 10.41
C SER A 25 -1.57 -6.48 10.67
N HIS A 26 -2.45 -6.75 9.69
CA HIS A 26 -3.52 -7.74 9.82
C HIS A 26 -3.01 -9.19 9.85
N GLY A 27 -3.88 -10.14 10.17
CA GLY A 27 -3.60 -11.57 10.02
C GLY A 27 -3.70 -12.06 8.57
N LEU A 28 -3.40 -13.33 8.37
CA LEU A 28 -3.64 -14.02 7.11
C LEU A 28 -5.14 -14.01 6.77
N SER A 29 -5.50 -13.79 5.50
CA SER A 29 -6.87 -13.52 5.04
C SER A 29 -7.51 -12.23 5.61
N GLY A 30 -6.80 -11.44 6.43
CA GLY A 30 -7.30 -10.15 6.92
C GLY A 30 -7.21 -9.03 5.87
N TRP A 31 -7.69 -7.84 6.23
CA TRP A 31 -7.52 -6.60 5.45
C TRP A 31 -7.57 -5.38 6.40
N ARG A 32 -7.39 -4.16 5.89
CA ARG A 32 -7.18 -2.96 6.74
C ARG A 32 -8.32 -2.61 7.70
N THR A 33 -9.55 -3.06 7.43
CA THR A 33 -10.72 -2.74 8.28
C THR A 33 -11.12 -3.87 9.23
N SER A 34 -10.46 -5.03 9.18
CA SER A 34 -10.79 -6.20 10.01
C SER A 34 -10.60 -5.98 11.51
N TYR A 35 -9.76 -5.03 11.91
CA TYR A 35 -9.41 -4.74 13.31
C TYR A 35 -9.85 -3.35 13.77
N SER A 36 -10.87 -2.80 13.11
CA SER A 36 -11.34 -1.43 13.36
C SER A 36 -11.67 -1.16 14.83
N SER A 37 -12.28 -2.10 15.56
CA SER A 37 -12.56 -1.93 17.00
C SER A 37 -11.29 -1.64 17.81
N LEU A 38 -10.21 -2.42 17.60
CA LEU A 38 -8.92 -2.22 18.28
C LEU A 38 -8.25 -0.92 17.84
N CYS A 39 -8.24 -0.64 16.54
CA CYS A 39 -7.65 0.60 16.00
C CYS A 39 -8.37 1.84 16.54
N LEU A 40 -9.69 1.78 16.69
CA LEU A 40 -10.49 2.88 17.25
C LEU A 40 -10.24 3.09 18.74
N GLU A 41 -10.11 2.01 19.50
CA GLU A 41 -9.78 2.11 20.92
C GLU A 41 -8.43 2.82 21.10
N LEU A 42 -7.40 2.38 20.37
CA LEU A 42 -6.08 3.03 20.36
C LEU A 42 -6.17 4.51 19.91
N ALA A 43 -6.93 4.80 18.86
CA ALA A 43 -7.14 6.18 18.42
C ALA A 43 -7.83 7.05 19.48
N SER A 44 -8.77 6.49 20.25
CA SER A 44 -9.45 7.19 21.33
C SER A 44 -8.53 7.55 22.50
N TYR A 45 -7.44 6.79 22.68
CA TYR A 45 -6.36 7.09 23.62
C TYR A 45 -5.31 8.08 23.09
N GLY A 46 -5.51 8.65 21.90
CA GLY A 46 -4.62 9.64 21.34
C GLY A 46 -3.45 9.05 20.54
N PHE A 47 -3.66 7.93 19.86
CA PHE A 47 -2.70 7.41 18.87
C PHE A 47 -3.17 7.69 17.44
N VAL A 48 -2.23 7.87 16.52
CA VAL A 48 -2.49 7.75 15.08
C VAL A 48 -2.19 6.31 14.66
N VAL A 49 -3.20 5.59 14.19
CA VAL A 49 -3.08 4.17 13.81
C VAL A 49 -3.13 4.00 12.30
N ALA A 50 -2.03 3.57 11.71
CA ALA A 50 -1.92 3.23 10.29
C ALA A 50 -2.14 1.71 10.09
N ALA A 51 -3.38 1.32 9.80
CA ALA A 51 -3.72 -0.07 9.47
C ALA A 51 -3.39 -0.40 8.02
N VAL A 52 -2.35 -1.22 7.81
CA VAL A 52 -1.81 -1.54 6.48
C VAL A 52 -2.65 -2.63 5.82
N GLU A 53 -3.04 -2.42 4.57
CA GLU A 53 -3.53 -3.50 3.70
C GLU A 53 -2.36 -4.04 2.88
N HIS A 54 -2.02 -5.29 3.09
CA HIS A 54 -0.85 -5.91 2.46
C HIS A 54 -1.14 -6.39 1.02
N ARG A 55 -0.19 -6.18 0.11
CA ARG A 55 -0.26 -6.54 -1.32
C ARG A 55 0.64 -7.72 -1.66
N ASP A 56 0.80 -8.61 -0.68
CA ASP A 56 1.59 -9.83 -0.76
C ASP A 56 0.73 -11.08 -1.07
N TYR A 57 -0.53 -10.88 -1.47
CA TYR A 57 -1.56 -11.92 -1.64
C TYR A 57 -1.93 -12.66 -0.33
N SER A 58 -1.62 -12.11 0.85
CA SER A 58 -2.08 -12.66 2.13
C SER A 58 -3.47 -12.16 2.54
N ALA A 59 -3.93 -11.02 2.02
CA ALA A 59 -5.27 -10.49 2.30
C ALA A 59 -6.37 -11.30 1.60
N SER A 60 -7.60 -11.33 2.14
CA SER A 60 -8.73 -11.99 1.45
C SER A 60 -8.98 -11.39 0.08
N ALA A 61 -9.00 -10.06 0.04
CA ALA A 61 -9.03 -9.24 -1.17
C ALA A 61 -8.37 -7.91 -0.87
N SER A 62 -7.55 -7.43 -1.79
CA SER A 62 -6.93 -6.12 -1.80
C SER A 62 -7.05 -5.54 -3.20
N PHE A 63 -6.78 -4.25 -3.38
CA PHE A 63 -6.72 -3.66 -4.71
C PHE A 63 -5.67 -2.57 -4.79
N TYR A 64 -5.26 -2.29 -6.02
CA TYR A 64 -4.44 -1.14 -6.37
C TYR A 64 -5.03 -0.42 -7.58
N LYS A 65 -4.54 0.79 -7.83
CA LYS A 65 -4.97 1.66 -8.92
C LYS A 65 -3.87 1.67 -9.98
N LYS A 66 -4.04 0.89 -11.04
CA LYS A 66 -3.10 0.81 -12.18
C LYS A 66 -3.30 2.03 -13.06
N GLN A 67 -2.22 2.74 -13.37
CA GLN A 67 -2.25 3.83 -14.33
C GLN A 67 -2.36 3.26 -15.74
N VAL A 68 -3.45 3.57 -16.44
CA VAL A 68 -3.75 3.07 -17.78
C VAL A 68 -3.75 4.25 -18.74
N ARG A 69 -3.01 4.12 -19.86
CA ARG A 69 -3.07 5.08 -20.96
C ARG A 69 -4.41 4.95 -21.67
N MET A 70 -5.12 6.07 -21.82
CA MET A 70 -6.32 6.11 -22.68
C MET A 70 -5.88 6.25 -24.13
N SER A 71 -6.39 5.39 -25.00
CA SER A 71 -6.34 5.62 -26.45
C SER A 71 -7.25 6.79 -26.79
N THR A 72 -6.70 7.84 -27.39
CA THR A 72 -7.46 9.00 -27.89
C THR A 72 -8.34 8.64 -29.09
N SER A 73 -8.07 7.51 -29.76
CA SER A 73 -8.76 7.07 -30.97
C SER A 73 -9.80 5.97 -30.73
N GLY A 74 -10.05 5.60 -29.46
CA GLY A 74 -10.84 4.43 -29.10
C GLY A 74 -10.11 3.10 -29.37
N THR A 75 -10.68 2.00 -28.89
CA THR A 75 -10.29 0.63 -29.28
C THR A 75 -11.18 0.16 -30.43
N ASN A 76 -10.63 -0.65 -31.33
CA ASN A 76 -11.42 -1.23 -32.41
C ASN A 76 -12.61 -2.03 -31.82
N PRO A 77 -13.84 -1.87 -32.34
CA PRO A 77 -14.98 -2.65 -31.90
C PRO A 77 -14.66 -4.16 -32.02
N GLY A 78 -14.65 -4.88 -30.89
CA GLY A 78 -14.36 -6.31 -30.84
C GLY A 78 -12.95 -6.70 -30.38
N ALA A 79 -12.06 -5.73 -30.10
CA ALA A 79 -10.81 -6.03 -29.43
C ALA A 79 -11.06 -6.46 -27.98
N ASN A 80 -10.80 -7.73 -27.65
CA ASN A 80 -10.88 -8.23 -26.29
C ASN A 80 -9.54 -7.97 -25.57
N LEU A 81 -9.56 -7.07 -24.59
CA LEU A 81 -8.35 -6.68 -23.85
C LEU A 81 -7.91 -7.74 -22.83
N SER A 82 -8.74 -8.76 -22.53
CA SER A 82 -8.36 -9.85 -21.63
C SER A 82 -7.17 -10.65 -22.13
N ASP A 83 -7.07 -10.82 -23.45
CA ASP A 83 -6.04 -11.65 -24.09
C ASP A 83 -4.64 -10.99 -23.99
N LEU A 84 -4.60 -9.67 -23.72
CA LEU A 84 -3.35 -8.92 -23.55
C LEU A 84 -2.79 -9.01 -22.12
N ASP A 85 -3.65 -9.18 -21.10
CA ASP A 85 -3.20 -9.36 -19.71
C ASP A 85 -2.55 -10.74 -19.50
N ASP A 86 -2.99 -11.75 -20.24
CA ASP A 86 -2.35 -13.08 -20.25
C ASP A 86 -0.95 -13.04 -20.90
N LEU A 87 -0.76 -12.24 -21.96
CA LEU A 87 0.53 -12.06 -22.64
C LEU A 87 1.55 -11.24 -21.82
N LEU A 88 1.10 -10.31 -20.97
CA LEU A 88 1.98 -9.48 -20.14
C LEU A 88 2.44 -10.18 -18.85
N ASN A 89 1.73 -11.23 -18.43
CA ASN A 89 2.06 -12.01 -17.23
C ASN A 89 3.01 -13.19 -17.51
N ASP A 90 3.33 -13.48 -18.77
CA ASP A 90 4.33 -14.47 -19.13
C ASP A 90 5.75 -13.91 -18.93
N GLN A 91 6.26 -14.01 -17.70
CA GLN A 91 7.64 -13.66 -17.34
C GLN A 91 8.63 -14.81 -17.56
N SER A 92 8.44 -15.65 -18.58
CA SER A 92 9.52 -16.55 -19.00
C SER A 92 10.50 -15.80 -19.91
N ASP A 93 11.69 -15.55 -19.36
CA ASP A 93 12.96 -15.42 -20.08
C ASP A 93 13.13 -14.26 -21.07
N TYR A 94 12.86 -13.02 -20.63
CA TYR A 94 13.45 -11.85 -21.29
C TYR A 94 14.69 -11.38 -20.51
N GLU A 95 15.87 -11.89 -20.88
CA GLU A 95 17.12 -11.28 -20.44
C GLU A 95 17.19 -9.85 -20.98
N SER A 96 17.29 -8.89 -20.06
CA SER A 96 17.25 -7.44 -20.29
C SER A 96 18.43 -6.89 -21.12
N SER A 97 19.29 -7.72 -21.70
CA SER A 97 20.53 -7.29 -22.36
C SER A 97 20.37 -6.83 -23.80
N ASP A 98 19.32 -7.24 -24.52
CA ASP A 98 19.29 -7.11 -25.99
C ASP A 98 18.54 -5.88 -26.54
N LEU A 99 17.99 -5.01 -25.68
CA LEU A 99 17.23 -3.82 -26.10
C LEU A 99 17.97 -2.48 -25.99
N LEU A 100 19.29 -2.48 -25.73
CA LEU A 100 20.06 -1.23 -25.53
C LEU A 100 21.13 -0.98 -26.61
N GLU A 101 20.94 -1.42 -27.85
CA GLU A 101 21.78 -0.96 -28.97
C GLU A 101 21.22 0.27 -29.71
N GLY A 102 19.96 0.65 -29.46
CA GLY A 102 19.39 1.91 -29.92
C GLY A 102 19.66 3.03 -28.92
N LYS A 103 20.41 4.07 -29.31
CA LYS A 103 20.59 5.29 -28.52
C LYS A 103 19.22 5.96 -28.28
N TRP A 104 18.57 5.63 -27.18
CA TRP A 104 17.43 6.38 -26.67
C TRP A 104 17.92 7.79 -26.28
N ASP A 105 17.43 8.81 -26.99
CA ASP A 105 17.64 10.20 -26.64
C ASP A 105 16.47 10.68 -25.77
N PRO A 106 16.67 10.93 -24.46
CA PRO A 106 15.61 11.38 -23.57
C PRO A 106 14.98 12.72 -23.99
N SER A 107 15.67 13.51 -24.81
CA SER A 107 15.17 14.80 -25.31
C SER A 107 14.16 14.66 -26.46
N GLN A 108 14.07 13.47 -27.07
CA GLN A 108 13.10 13.10 -28.12
C GLN A 108 11.83 12.44 -27.57
N GLY A 109 11.65 12.39 -26.24
CA GLY A 109 10.49 11.78 -25.61
C GLY A 109 9.17 12.36 -26.11
N VAL A 110 8.16 11.51 -26.31
CA VAL A 110 6.80 11.93 -26.68
C VAL A 110 6.28 12.88 -25.61
N GLN A 111 6.22 14.18 -25.94
CA GLN A 111 5.82 15.25 -25.00
C GLN A 111 4.33 15.22 -24.67
N ASP A 112 3.52 14.56 -25.51
CA ASP A 112 2.08 14.41 -25.35
C ASP A 112 1.75 12.96 -24.96
N VAL A 113 1.98 12.64 -23.69
CA VAL A 113 1.45 11.42 -23.11
C VAL A 113 -0.05 11.64 -22.90
N GLY A 114 -0.87 11.09 -23.80
CA GLY A 114 -2.33 11.20 -23.76
C GLY A 114 -2.93 10.86 -22.38
N PRO A 115 -4.21 11.20 -22.15
CA PRO A 115 -4.80 11.16 -20.81
C PRO A 115 -4.65 9.79 -20.16
N PHE A 116 -4.25 9.78 -18.89
CA PHE A 116 -4.21 8.56 -18.09
C PHE A 116 -5.45 8.46 -17.22
N CYS A 117 -5.94 7.24 -17.00
CA CYS A 117 -6.94 6.95 -15.98
C CYS A 117 -6.39 5.92 -14.98
N HIS A 118 -7.04 5.81 -13.82
CA HIS A 118 -6.65 4.83 -12.80
C HIS A 118 -7.68 3.71 -12.70
N ALA A 119 -7.37 2.56 -13.30
CA ALA A 119 -8.19 1.36 -13.24
C ALA A 119 -7.97 0.63 -11.92
N LYS A 120 -9.05 0.15 -11.31
CA LYS A 120 -8.99 -0.65 -10.08
C LYS A 120 -8.70 -2.11 -10.44
N GLU A 121 -7.61 -2.65 -9.92
CA GLU A 121 -7.23 -4.05 -10.13
C GLU A 121 -7.22 -4.79 -8.78
N TRP A 122 -7.85 -5.96 -8.75
CA TRP A 122 -8.03 -6.74 -7.52
C TRP A 122 -6.96 -7.81 -7.37
N MET A 123 -6.43 -7.92 -6.16
CA MET A 123 -5.50 -8.96 -5.73
C MET A 123 -6.22 -9.86 -4.74
N LEU A 124 -6.39 -11.13 -5.08
CA LEU A 124 -7.09 -12.11 -4.25
C LEU A 124 -6.11 -12.96 -3.45
N TYR A 125 -6.59 -13.52 -2.34
CA TYR A 125 -5.80 -14.39 -1.48
C TYR A 125 -5.13 -15.54 -2.26
N GLN A 126 -3.80 -15.65 -2.14
CA GLN A 126 -3.04 -16.77 -2.68
C GLN A 126 -2.96 -17.90 -1.63
N ARG A 127 -3.61 -19.02 -1.94
CA ARG A 127 -3.53 -20.24 -1.13
C ARG A 127 -2.17 -20.91 -1.31
N ALA A 128 -1.53 -21.28 -0.20
CA ALA A 128 -0.32 -22.09 -0.20
C ALA A 128 -0.63 -23.57 -0.47
N THR A 129 0.27 -24.26 -1.16
CA THR A 129 0.33 -25.73 -1.18
C THR A 129 1.27 -26.21 -0.07
N LYS A 130 1.21 -27.49 0.29
CA LYS A 130 2.09 -28.04 1.35
C LYS A 130 3.57 -27.91 1.00
N GLU A 131 3.90 -28.01 -0.29
CA GLU A 131 5.26 -27.99 -0.80
C GLU A 131 5.86 -26.58 -0.82
N ASN A 132 5.03 -25.55 -1.02
CA ASN A 132 5.50 -24.17 -1.18
C ASN A 132 5.25 -23.28 0.04
N GLU A 133 4.54 -23.76 1.07
CA GLU A 133 4.07 -22.95 2.20
C GLU A 133 5.19 -22.16 2.87
N SER A 134 6.26 -22.82 3.29
CA SER A 134 7.38 -22.14 3.96
C SER A 134 8.01 -21.05 3.08
N ARG A 135 8.25 -21.34 1.80
CA ARG A 135 8.84 -20.38 0.85
C ARG A 135 7.90 -19.20 0.60
N LEU A 136 6.61 -19.46 0.37
CA LEU A 136 5.61 -18.43 0.12
C LEU A 136 5.43 -17.54 1.33
N ARG A 137 5.23 -18.12 2.53
CA ARG A 137 5.05 -17.34 3.78
C ARG A 137 6.30 -16.55 4.14
N SER A 138 7.49 -17.09 3.91
CA SER A 138 8.74 -16.35 4.13
C SER A 138 8.87 -15.15 3.18
N ARG A 139 8.49 -15.32 1.90
CA ARG A 139 8.48 -14.22 0.92
C ARG A 139 7.46 -13.15 1.29
N GLN A 140 6.24 -13.56 1.61
CA GLN A 140 5.17 -12.69 2.08
C GLN A 140 5.61 -11.90 3.30
N LEU A 141 6.15 -12.56 4.32
CA LEU A 141 6.59 -11.91 5.55
C LEU A 141 7.58 -10.76 5.30
N LYS A 142 8.57 -10.97 4.43
CA LYS A 142 9.54 -9.93 4.02
C LYS A 142 8.87 -8.77 3.28
N TYR A 143 7.94 -9.08 2.39
CA TYR A 143 7.17 -8.06 1.67
C TYR A 143 6.34 -7.21 2.63
N ARG A 144 5.66 -7.85 3.59
CA ARG A 144 4.86 -7.16 4.62
C ARG A 144 5.71 -6.24 5.49
N ALA A 145 6.90 -6.69 5.88
CA ALA A 145 7.83 -5.86 6.64
C ALA A 145 8.26 -4.62 5.83
N LYS A 146 8.55 -4.81 4.54
CA LYS A 146 8.84 -3.69 3.62
C LYS A 146 7.68 -2.69 3.56
N GLU A 147 6.45 -3.15 3.35
CA GLU A 147 5.28 -2.26 3.31
C GLU A 147 5.11 -1.49 4.64
N CYS A 148 5.36 -2.12 5.78
CA CYS A 148 5.29 -1.44 7.07
C CYS A 148 6.39 -0.39 7.27
N MET A 149 7.59 -0.59 6.71
CA MET A 149 8.66 0.41 6.71
C MET A 149 8.32 1.59 5.79
N GLU A 150 7.77 1.32 4.60
CA GLU A 150 7.29 2.37 3.67
C GLU A 150 6.15 3.21 4.29
N VAL A 151 5.33 2.62 5.17
CA VAL A 151 4.33 3.37 5.93
C VAL A 151 4.97 4.34 6.92
N LEU A 152 6.07 3.98 7.57
CA LEU A 152 6.80 4.94 8.41
C LEU A 152 7.40 6.08 7.58
N ASP A 153 7.96 5.77 6.41
CA ASP A 153 8.48 6.78 5.49
C ASP A 153 7.36 7.73 5.06
N LEU A 154 6.18 7.20 4.75
CA LEU A 154 5.00 8.00 4.43
C LEU A 154 4.56 8.89 5.60
N LEU A 155 4.54 8.37 6.83
CA LEU A 155 4.19 9.16 8.03
C LEU A 155 5.23 10.25 8.30
N GLU A 156 6.52 9.99 8.07
CA GLU A 156 7.56 11.01 8.10
C GLU A 156 7.34 12.12 7.05
N ASP A 157 6.97 11.74 5.83
CA ASP A 157 6.71 12.66 4.73
C ASP A 157 5.54 13.58 5.04
N LEU A 158 4.44 13.00 5.52
CA LEU A 158 3.26 13.73 5.99
C LEU A 158 3.60 14.68 7.14
N ASN A 159 4.36 14.21 8.13
CA ASN A 159 4.76 15.03 9.29
C ASN A 159 5.68 16.19 8.89
N LYS A 160 6.53 16.01 7.87
CA LYS A 160 7.36 17.07 7.28
C LYS A 160 6.57 18.04 6.39
N GLY A 161 5.28 17.79 6.16
CA GLY A 161 4.41 18.62 5.33
C GLY A 161 4.59 18.39 3.83
N ARG A 162 5.15 17.23 3.44
CA ARG A 162 5.21 16.87 2.02
C ARG A 162 3.80 16.56 1.52
N TYR A 163 3.49 17.07 0.34
CA TYR A 163 2.24 16.74 -0.34
C TYR A 163 2.24 15.27 -0.75
N VAL A 164 1.18 14.55 -0.37
CA VAL A 164 0.95 13.15 -0.76
C VAL A 164 -0.34 13.09 -1.55
N ALA A 165 -0.24 12.75 -2.83
CA ALA A 165 -1.39 12.54 -3.68
C ALA A 165 -2.15 11.27 -3.26
N ASN A 166 -3.37 11.44 -2.73
CA ASN A 166 -4.22 10.29 -2.42
C ASN A 166 -4.84 9.74 -3.71
N VAL A 167 -4.45 8.53 -4.10
CA VAL A 167 -5.00 7.82 -5.27
C VAL A 167 -6.47 7.41 -5.10
N LEU A 168 -7.00 7.51 -3.87
CA LEU A 168 -8.43 7.37 -3.59
C LEU A 168 -9.09 8.75 -3.65
N GLU A 169 -10.10 8.88 -4.52
CA GLU A 169 -10.96 10.06 -4.63
C GLU A 169 -11.59 10.39 -3.27
N SER A 170 -10.99 11.32 -2.54
CA SER A 170 -11.40 11.71 -1.19
C SER A 170 -10.96 13.14 -0.89
N ASN A 171 -11.60 13.78 0.09
CA ASN A 171 -11.21 15.12 0.56
C ASN A 171 -10.04 15.05 1.56
N PHE A 172 -9.13 14.08 1.37
CA PHE A 172 -7.99 13.91 2.25
C PHE A 172 -6.99 15.06 2.06
N ASP A 173 -6.76 15.82 3.11
CA ASP A 173 -5.73 16.85 3.15
C ASP A 173 -4.47 16.31 3.83
N SER A 174 -3.39 16.12 3.07
CA SER A 174 -2.10 15.69 3.62
C SER A 174 -1.52 16.69 4.64
N GLY A 175 -1.87 17.97 4.52
CA GLY A 175 -1.39 19.04 5.40
C GLY A 175 -1.84 18.89 6.86
N MET A 176 -2.93 18.16 7.12
CA MET A 176 -3.45 17.97 8.48
C MET A 176 -2.48 17.25 9.42
N PHE A 177 -1.47 16.56 8.89
CA PHE A 177 -0.45 15.84 9.67
C PHE A 177 0.83 16.65 9.90
N TYR A 178 0.95 17.85 9.32
CA TYR A 178 2.15 18.66 9.44
C TYR A 178 2.49 18.96 10.91
N ASP A 179 3.67 18.52 11.32
CA ASP A 179 4.19 18.62 12.67
C ASP A 179 3.28 18.03 13.78
N GLN A 180 2.36 17.12 13.43
CA GLN A 180 1.41 16.52 14.39
C GLN A 180 1.88 15.19 14.99
N LEU A 181 2.89 14.51 14.41
CA LEU A 181 3.25 13.13 14.76
C LEU A 181 4.55 13.04 15.56
N ASP A 182 4.55 12.28 16.66
CA ASP A 182 5.73 11.92 17.45
C ASP A 182 6.33 10.60 16.94
N LEU A 183 7.14 10.72 15.89
CA LEU A 183 7.76 9.57 15.22
C LEU A 183 8.90 8.93 16.05
N LYS A 184 9.29 9.53 17.18
CA LYS A 184 10.18 8.87 18.15
C LYS A 184 9.43 7.80 18.96
N LYS A 185 8.11 7.89 19.02
CA LYS A 185 7.18 6.94 19.64
C LYS A 185 6.39 6.21 18.56
N ALA A 186 7.10 5.50 17.68
CA ALA A 186 6.52 4.65 16.67
C ALA A 186 6.47 3.20 17.15
N PHE A 187 5.27 2.64 17.23
CA PHE A 187 5.04 1.28 17.72
C PHE A 187 4.52 0.37 16.59
N PHE A 188 4.73 -0.93 16.76
CA PHE A 188 4.20 -1.95 15.87
C PHE A 188 3.18 -2.82 16.59
N ILE A 189 2.02 -3.05 15.98
CA ILE A 189 1.05 -4.03 16.45
C ILE A 189 0.68 -4.94 15.28
N GLY A 190 0.55 -6.24 15.53
CA GLY A 190 0.03 -7.15 14.52
C GLY A 190 -0.61 -8.38 15.12
N HIS A 191 -1.60 -8.92 14.41
CA HIS A 191 -2.32 -10.13 14.82
C HIS A 191 -1.96 -11.32 13.92
N SER A 192 -1.76 -12.50 14.51
CA SER A 192 -1.45 -13.74 13.78
C SER A 192 -0.24 -13.55 12.84
N PHE A 193 -0.40 -13.66 11.52
CA PHE A 193 0.67 -13.40 10.56
C PHE A 193 1.22 -11.96 10.66
N GLY A 194 0.39 -10.99 11.06
CA GLY A 194 0.81 -9.63 11.43
C GLY A 194 1.72 -9.58 12.65
N GLY A 195 1.54 -10.48 13.61
CA GLY A 195 2.45 -10.61 14.74
C GLY A 195 3.84 -11.06 14.31
N ALA A 196 3.91 -12.05 13.41
CA ALA A 196 5.18 -12.45 12.78
C ALA A 196 5.82 -11.30 11.99
N THR A 197 5.02 -10.52 11.26
CA THR A 197 5.50 -9.31 10.58
C THR A 197 6.10 -8.32 11.57
N GLY A 198 5.46 -8.12 12.72
CA GLY A 198 5.98 -7.25 13.78
C GLY A 198 7.33 -7.71 14.31
N VAL A 199 7.51 -9.00 14.56
CA VAL A 199 8.82 -9.56 14.97
C VAL A 199 9.90 -9.24 13.93
N LEU A 200 9.60 -9.43 12.64
CA LEU A 200 10.56 -9.10 11.59
C LEU A 200 10.85 -7.61 11.50
N CYS A 201 9.82 -6.75 11.54
CA CYS A 201 9.98 -5.29 11.54
C CYS A 201 10.86 -4.82 12.70
N LEU A 202 10.59 -5.27 13.93
CA LEU A 202 11.38 -4.92 15.11
C LEU A 202 12.84 -5.38 15.00
N ALA A 203 13.09 -6.48 14.29
CA ALA A 203 14.44 -6.98 14.05
C ALA A 203 15.20 -6.19 12.97
N THR A 204 14.51 -5.55 12.03
CA THR A 204 15.14 -4.90 10.86
C THR A 204 15.04 -3.38 10.84
N GLU A 205 14.13 -2.79 11.61
CA GLU A 205 13.83 -1.36 11.59
C GLU A 205 13.89 -0.77 13.01
N LEU A 206 14.87 0.11 13.22
CA LEU A 206 15.18 0.71 14.53
C LEU A 206 14.21 1.82 14.94
N ARG A 207 13.42 2.35 14.00
CA ARG A 207 12.40 3.37 14.28
C ARG A 207 11.27 2.82 15.14
N PHE A 208 10.92 1.54 14.99
CA PHE A 208 9.95 0.89 15.88
C PHE A 208 10.52 0.71 17.29
N LYS A 209 9.68 0.94 18.31
CA LYS A 209 10.00 0.87 19.74
C LYS A 209 9.20 -0.21 20.45
#